data_AF-A0A849AER7-F1
#
_entry.id   AF-A0A849AER7-F1
#
_cell.length_a   1.000
_cell.length_b   1.000
_cell.length_c   1.000
_cell.angle_alpha   90.00
_cell.angle_beta   90.00
_cell.angle_gamma   90.00
#
_symmetry.space_group_name_H-M   'P 1'
#
loop_
_entity.id
_entity.type
_entity.pdbx_description
1 polymer ?
#
loop_
_entity_poly.entity_id
_entity_poly.type
_entity_poly.pdbx_seq_one_letter_code
_entity_poly.pdbx_strand_id
1 'polypeptide(L)'
;MEAIEYSTGAYYSEPAILHRWMITDADGLAAALYVSMDDLEIMNIEVREDRRGEGLARALYKAASGQMEIFHAPESHRTEDGNGFAHAVGGPALECRYGCCEQED
;
A
#
# COMPACT_ATOMS: atom_id res chain seq x y z
N MET A 1 -7.27 -1.45 20.10
CA MET A 1 -6.31 -1.49 18.98
C MET A 1 -6.83 -2.56 18.06
N GLU A 2 -7.23 -2.22 16.84
CA GLU A 2 -7.67 -3.23 15.86
C GLU A 2 -6.48 -4.12 15.51
N ALA A 3 -6.74 -5.43 15.33
CA ALA A 3 -5.69 -6.37 15.00
C ALA A 3 -5.28 -6.19 13.54
N ILE A 4 -3.98 -6.05 13.30
CA ILE A 4 -3.41 -6.09 11.95
C ILE A 4 -2.99 -7.53 11.66
N GLU A 5 -3.57 -8.12 10.63
CA GLU A 5 -3.28 -9.48 10.20
C GLU A 5 -2.34 -9.45 8.99
N TYR A 6 -1.25 -10.22 9.05
CA TYR A 6 -0.35 -10.43 7.93
C TYR A 6 -0.68 -11.76 7.22
N SER A 7 -0.74 -11.73 5.90
CA SER A 7 -0.83 -12.94 5.06
C SER A 7 -0.20 -12.71 3.69
N THR A 8 -0.11 -13.76 2.90
CA THR A 8 0.25 -13.68 1.47
C THR A 8 -0.93 -14.11 0.62
N GLY A 9 -1.16 -13.46 -0.51
CA GLY A 9 -2.19 -13.88 -1.45
C GLY A 9 -2.38 -12.90 -2.59
N ALA A 10 -3.28 -13.25 -3.50
CA ALA A 10 -3.60 -12.39 -4.64
C ALA A 10 -4.24 -11.06 -4.21
N TYR A 11 -3.99 -10.03 -5.01
CA TYR A 11 -4.79 -8.81 -5.07
C TYR A 11 -5.84 -8.97 -6.16
N TYR A 12 -7.12 -8.96 -5.76
CA TYR A 12 -8.29 -9.15 -6.63
C TYR A 12 -8.07 -10.13 -7.79
N SER A 13 -7.81 -9.60 -8.99
CA SER A 13 -7.79 -10.32 -10.27
C SER A 13 -6.39 -10.62 -10.79
N GLU A 14 -5.34 -10.22 -10.06
CA GLU A 14 -3.98 -10.45 -10.51
C GLU A 14 -3.45 -11.81 -10.02
N PRO A 15 -2.76 -12.58 -10.89
CA PRO A 15 -2.19 -13.86 -10.51
C PRO A 15 -1.00 -13.72 -9.54
N ALA A 16 -0.46 -12.52 -9.38
CA ALA A 16 0.67 -12.23 -8.51
C ALA A 16 0.29 -12.41 -7.04
N ILE A 17 1.12 -13.14 -6.30
CA ILE A 17 1.00 -13.26 -4.85
C ILE A 17 1.70 -12.06 -4.22
N LEU A 18 1.00 -11.35 -3.34
CA LEU A 18 1.48 -10.17 -2.65
C LEU A 18 1.58 -10.43 -1.15
N HIS A 19 2.44 -9.67 -0.48
CA HIS A 19 2.35 -9.47 0.96
C HIS A 19 1.12 -8.61 1.27
N ARG A 20 0.38 -8.96 2.33
CA ARG A 20 -0.87 -8.29 2.68
C ARG A 20 -0.94 -8.03 4.17
N TRP A 21 -1.29 -6.81 4.54
CA TRP A 21 -1.67 -6.45 5.90
C TRP A 21 -3.11 -5.97 5.88
N MET A 22 -3.94 -6.53 6.75
CA MET A 22 -5.38 -6.25 6.77
C MET A 22 -5.85 -5.88 8.15
N ILE A 23 -6.84 -5.00 8.20
CA ILE A 23 -7.63 -4.70 9.39
C ILE A 23 -9.07 -5.08 9.08
N THR A 24 -9.65 -5.95 9.90
CA THR A 24 -11.05 -6.36 9.81
C THR A 24 -11.81 -5.93 11.05
N ASP A 25 -13.09 -5.60 10.86
CA ASP A 25 -14.04 -5.25 11.91
C ASP A 25 -15.36 -6.03 11.73
N ALA A 26 -16.40 -5.63 12.48
CA ALA A 26 -17.71 -6.28 12.43
C ALA A 26 -18.39 -6.19 11.04
N ASP A 27 -18.05 -5.18 10.24
CA ASP A 27 -18.61 -4.90 8.92
C ASP A 27 -17.71 -5.40 7.78
N GLY A 28 -16.61 -6.09 8.11
CA GLY A 28 -15.72 -6.76 7.16
C GLY A 28 -14.35 -6.12 7.05
N LEU A 29 -13.81 -6.01 5.83
CA LEU A 29 -12.48 -5.43 5.59
C LEU A 29 -12.54 -3.90 5.78
N ALA A 30 -11.89 -3.40 6.82
CA ALA A 30 -11.83 -1.96 7.13
C ALA A 30 -10.68 -1.28 6.38
N ALA A 31 -9.53 -1.95 6.26
CA ALA A 31 -8.39 -1.46 5.49
C ALA A 31 -7.47 -2.60 5.04
N ALA A 32 -6.77 -2.43 3.92
CA ALA A 32 -5.76 -3.35 3.45
C ALA A 32 -4.58 -2.63 2.77
N LEU A 33 -3.39 -3.20 2.96
CA LEU A 33 -2.14 -2.81 2.31
C LEU A 33 -1.60 -4.02 1.55
N TYR A 34 -1.29 -3.84 0.28
CA TYR A 34 -0.76 -4.87 -0.61
C TYR A 34 0.62 -4.45 -1.11
N VAL A 35 1.59 -5.37 -1.02
CA VAL A 35 2.98 -5.13 -1.39
C VAL A 35 3.48 -6.26 -2.28
N SER A 36 4.11 -5.90 -3.39
CA SER A 36 4.77 -6.81 -4.33
C SER A 36 5.83 -7.67 -3.63
N MET A 37 5.89 -8.95 -3.99
CA MET A 37 6.94 -9.84 -3.49
C MET A 37 8.27 -9.66 -4.23
N ASP A 38 8.25 -9.06 -5.42
CA ASP A 38 9.42 -9.02 -6.31
C ASP A 38 10.31 -7.80 -6.03
N ASP A 39 9.69 -6.64 -5.83
CA ASP A 39 10.37 -5.35 -5.65
C ASP A 39 9.94 -4.60 -4.38
N LEU A 40 9.06 -5.20 -3.59
CA LEU A 40 8.53 -4.63 -2.34
C LEU A 40 7.80 -3.30 -2.56
N GLU A 41 7.30 -3.07 -3.78
CA GLU A 41 6.45 -1.93 -4.12
C GLU A 41 5.07 -2.04 -3.44
N ILE A 42 4.61 -0.94 -2.85
CA ILE A 42 3.23 -0.79 -2.39
C ILE A 42 2.33 -0.71 -3.62
N MET A 43 1.66 -1.83 -3.91
CA MET A 43 0.77 -1.97 -5.06
C MET A 43 -0.57 -1.29 -4.82
N ASN A 44 -1.07 -1.35 -3.58
CA ASN A 44 -2.32 -0.70 -3.21
C ASN A 44 -2.43 -0.48 -1.71
N ILE A 45 -3.11 0.60 -1.33
CA ILE A 45 -3.57 0.87 0.04
C ILE A 45 -5.03 1.31 -0.03
N GLU A 46 -5.90 0.60 0.66
CA GLU A 46 -7.33 0.89 0.68
C GLU A 46 -7.86 1.01 2.10
N VAL A 47 -8.78 1.94 2.31
CA VAL A 47 -9.53 2.12 3.55
C VAL A 47 -11.00 2.28 3.18
N ARG A 48 -11.85 1.45 3.80
CA ARG A 48 -13.30 1.50 3.65
C ARG A 48 -13.81 2.90 3.98
N GLU A 49 -14.75 3.40 3.21
CA GLU A 49 -15.12 4.84 3.19
C GLU A 49 -15.54 5.37 4.57
N ASP A 50 -16.31 4.60 5.32
CA ASP A 50 -16.79 4.88 6.67
C ASP A 50 -15.69 4.88 7.74
N ARG A 51 -14.51 4.32 7.44
CA ARG A 51 -13.35 4.22 8.34
C ARG A 51 -12.20 5.16 7.96
N ARG A 52 -12.38 6.01 6.94
CA ARG A 52 -11.37 6.97 6.49
C ARG A 52 -11.14 8.05 7.56
N GLY A 53 -9.91 8.57 7.64
CA GLY A 53 -9.53 9.61 8.61
C GLY A 53 -9.17 9.09 10.01
N GLU A 54 -9.34 7.79 10.29
CA GLU A 54 -9.01 7.18 11.58
C GLU A 54 -7.52 6.80 11.73
N GLY A 55 -6.73 6.96 10.66
CA GLY A 55 -5.31 6.62 10.64
C GLY A 55 -4.99 5.15 10.34
N LEU A 56 -5.96 4.37 9.86
CA LEU A 56 -5.78 2.94 9.52
C LEU A 56 -4.68 2.71 8.47
N ALA A 57 -4.65 3.51 7.39
CA ALA A 57 -3.61 3.42 6.38
C ALA A 57 -2.20 3.63 6.97
N ARG A 58 -2.06 4.57 7.90
CA ARG A 58 -0.81 4.83 8.61
C ARG A 58 -0.44 3.68 9.55
N ALA A 59 -1.42 3.06 10.21
CA ALA A 59 -1.19 1.90 11.07
C ALA A 59 -0.69 0.70 10.25
N LEU A 60 -1.31 0.43 9.10
CA LEU A 60 -0.87 -0.60 8.15
C LEU A 60 0.54 -0.34 7.64
N TYR A 61 0.84 0.89 7.20
CA TYR A 61 2.18 1.26 6.75
C TYR A 61 3.24 1.02 7.83
N LYS A 62 2.97 1.43 9.07
CA LYS A 62 3.90 1.23 10.19
C LYS A 62 4.12 -0.25 10.51
N ALA A 63 3.06 -1.06 10.44
CA ALA A 63 3.18 -2.49 10.66
C ALA A 63 4.03 -3.15 9.58
N ALA A 64 3.77 -2.84 8.31
CA ALA A 64 4.50 -3.40 7.18
C ALA A 64 5.96 -2.94 7.15
N SER A 65 6.22 -1.63 7.22
CA SER A 65 7.58 -1.07 7.24
C SER A 65 8.40 -1.44 8.48
N GLY A 66 7.75 -1.76 9.60
CA GLY A 66 8.39 -2.32 10.78
C GLY A 66 8.74 -3.79 10.65
N GLN A 67 8.11 -4.52 9.72
CA GLN A 67 8.31 -5.95 9.50
C GLN A 67 9.27 -6.23 8.33
N MET A 68 9.24 -5.42 7.28
CA MET A 68 10.12 -5.52 6.12
C MET A 68 10.28 -4.17 5.43
N GLU A 69 11.30 -4.07 4.56
CA GLU A 69 11.43 -2.94 3.66
C GLU A 69 10.25 -2.93 2.67
N ILE A 70 9.68 -1.76 2.45
CA ILE A 70 8.62 -1.53 1.47
C ILE A 70 8.83 -0.16 0.84
N PHE A 71 8.44 -0.02 -0.42
CA PHE A 71 8.66 1.19 -1.19
C PHE A 71 7.34 1.74 -1.71
N HIS A 72 7.18 3.06 -1.66
CA HIS A 72 6.12 3.67 -2.45
C HIS A 72 6.42 3.48 -3.94
N ALA A 73 5.36 3.33 -4.75
CA ALA A 73 5.46 3.39 -6.20
C ALA A 73 6.18 4.66 -6.67
N PRO A 74 6.77 4.73 -7.88
CA PRO A 74 7.25 5.98 -8.45
C PRO A 74 6.15 7.06 -8.41
N GLU A 75 6.50 8.33 -8.18
CA GLU A 75 5.52 9.42 -7.99
C GLU A 75 4.50 9.53 -9.14
N SER A 76 4.96 9.34 -10.36
CA SER A 76 4.18 9.33 -11.61
C SER A 76 3.26 8.12 -11.79
N HIS A 77 3.43 7.05 -11.01
CA HIS A 77 2.53 5.90 -10.99
C HIS A 77 1.44 6.03 -9.91
N ARG A 78 1.55 7.02 -9.02
CA ARG A 78 0.60 7.20 -7.91
C ARG A 78 -0.60 8.03 -8.35
N THR A 79 -1.76 7.69 -7.81
CA THR A 79 -2.92 8.58 -7.80
C THR A 79 -2.66 9.79 -6.89
N GLU A 80 -3.53 10.80 -6.94
CA GLU A 80 -3.49 11.93 -6.00
C GLU A 80 -3.56 11.45 -4.54
N ASP A 81 -4.45 10.50 -4.25
CA ASP A 81 -4.56 9.86 -2.93
C ASP A 81 -3.27 9.11 -2.55
N GLY A 82 -2.66 8.40 -3.50
CA GLY A 82 -1.38 7.73 -3.29
C GLY A 82 -0.24 8.71 -2.97
N ASN A 83 -0.21 9.87 -3.64
CA ASN A 83 0.72 10.94 -3.33
C ASN A 83 0.45 11.57 -1.96
N GLY A 84 -0.80 11.82 -1.61
CA GLY A 84 -1.19 12.29 -0.28
C GLY A 84 -0.76 11.33 0.83
N PHE A 85 -0.97 10.03 0.61
CA PHE A 85 -0.53 8.98 1.52
C PHE A 85 0.99 8.95 1.66
N ALA A 86 1.74 8.87 0.55
CA ALA A 86 3.20 8.81 0.55
C ALA A 86 3.83 10.01 1.26
N HIS A 87 3.31 11.23 1.02
CA HIS A 87 3.75 12.42 1.74
C HIS A 87 3.43 12.36 3.25
N ALA A 88 2.28 11.82 3.63
CA ALA A 88 1.84 11.77 5.02
C ALA A 88 2.61 10.74 5.86
N VAL A 89 2.99 9.60 5.29
CA VAL A 89 3.72 8.54 5.99
C VAL A 89 5.23 8.64 5.80
N GLY A 90 5.70 9.28 4.74
CA GLY A 90 7.10 9.33 4.34
C GLY A 90 7.62 7.97 3.89
N GLY A 91 8.95 7.79 3.90
CA GLY A 91 9.61 6.54 3.51
C GLY A 91 10.10 6.53 2.07
N PRO A 92 10.83 5.46 1.69
CA PRO A 92 11.48 5.39 0.40
C PRO A 92 10.46 5.13 -0.72
N ALA A 93 10.79 5.58 -1.92
CA ALA A 93 10.05 5.31 -3.14
C ALA A 93 10.97 4.59 -4.12
N LEU A 94 10.39 3.74 -4.95
CA LEU A 94 11.11 3.22 -6.12
C LEU A 94 11.38 4.36 -7.10
N GLU A 95 12.58 4.32 -7.68
CA GLU A 95 12.90 5.16 -8.83
C GLU A 95 12.17 4.60 -10.05
N CYS A 96 11.61 5.47 -10.90
CA CYS A 96 11.19 4.99 -12.22
C CYS A 96 12.43 4.56 -12.99
N ARG A 97 12.40 3.34 -13.52
CA ARG A 97 13.43 2.78 -14.38
C ARG A 97 12.85 2.49 -15.76
N TYR A 98 13.69 2.58 -16.79
CA TYR A 98 13.36 2.18 -18.17
C TYR A 98 12.23 2.99 -18.84
N GLY A 99 12.22 4.31 -18.67
CA GLY A 99 11.30 5.18 -19.42
C GLY A 99 9.82 5.07 -19.02
N CYS A 100 9.49 4.35 -17.93
CA CYS A 100 8.11 4.22 -17.43
C CYS A 100 7.42 5.55 -17.11
N CYS A 101 8.20 6.62 -16.93
CA CYS A 101 7.73 7.93 -16.50
C CYS A 101 8.31 9.07 -17.35
N GLU A 102 9.01 8.74 -18.44
CA GLU A 102 9.33 9.73 -19.47
C GLU A 102 8.02 10.01 -20.23
N GLN A 103 7.36 11.12 -19.88
CA GLN A 103 6.28 11.66 -20.71
C GLN A 103 6.91 12.08 -22.05
N GLU A 104 6.45 11.51 -23.17
CA GLU A 104 6.73 12.08 -24.49
C GLU A 104 6.10 13.49 -24.51
N ASP A 105 6.94 14.51 -24.67
CA ASP A 105 6.57 15.94 -24.81
C ASP A 105 5.56 16.19 -25.95
#